data_AF-A0AAP8U3H6-F1
#
_entry.id   AF-A0AAP8U3H6-F1
#
_cell.length_a   1.000
_cell.length_b   1.000
_cell.length_c   1.000
_cell.angle_alpha   90.00
_cell.angle_beta   90.00
_cell.angle_gamma   90.00
#
_symmetry.space_group_name_H-M   'P 1'
#
loop_
_entity.id
_entity.type
_entity.pdbx_description
1 polymer ?
#
loop_
_entity_poly.entity_id
_entity_poly.type
_entity_poly.pdbx_seq_one_letter_code
_entity_poly.pdbx_strand_id
1 'polypeptide(L)'
;MNVMNKGDLAKDGPISEGGHHDSAEKVKIGDNEAAYTTMNRPDGEMHKRISWIKNGTSLGYSVWTFSKDITKEDLIKVAQTLQKVK
;
A
#
# COMPACT_ATOMS: atom_id res chain seq x y z
N MET A 1 7.31 22.57 -0.81
CA MET A 1 8.10 21.78 0.15
C MET A 1 7.39 21.85 1.48
N ASN A 2 6.88 20.73 2.00
CA ASN A 2 6.44 20.68 3.38
C ASN A 2 7.42 19.79 4.14
N VAL A 3 8.12 20.40 5.09
CA VAL A 3 9.22 19.82 5.84
C VAL A 3 8.58 19.12 7.03
N MET A 4 8.52 17.79 7.04
CA MET A 4 8.05 17.07 8.22
C MET A 4 9.19 16.77 9.19
N ASN A 5 8.85 17.03 10.44
CA ASN A 5 9.72 17.10 11.60
C ASN A 5 10.12 15.67 11.99
N LYS A 6 11.41 15.43 12.25
CA LYS A 6 12.00 14.12 12.63
C LYS A 6 11.49 13.55 13.97
N GLY A 7 10.45 14.13 14.57
CA GLY A 7 10.04 13.90 15.96
C GLY A 7 9.02 12.79 16.18
N ASP A 8 8.27 12.35 15.17
CA ASP A 8 7.14 11.43 15.35
C ASP A 8 7.47 9.97 14.98
N LEU A 9 8.69 9.53 15.28
CA LEU A 9 9.07 8.11 15.18
C LEU A 9 8.44 7.37 16.37
N ALA A 10 7.45 6.51 16.11
CA ALA A 10 6.84 5.70 17.15
C ALA A 10 7.84 4.72 17.79
N LYS A 11 7.49 4.27 18.99
CA LYS A 11 8.40 3.68 19.99
C LYS A 11 9.04 2.32 19.62
N ASP A 12 8.76 1.73 18.46
CA ASP A 12 9.16 0.35 18.10
C ASP A 12 9.95 0.23 16.77
N GLY A 13 10.65 1.29 16.37
CA GLY A 13 11.44 1.35 15.13
C GLY A 13 10.98 2.51 14.24
N PRO A 14 11.72 2.91 13.20
CA PRO A 14 11.29 4.01 12.37
C PRO A 14 10.01 3.60 11.64
N ILE A 15 8.86 4.10 12.12
CA ILE A 15 7.66 4.19 11.28
C ILE A 15 8.04 5.15 10.16
N SER A 16 8.38 4.60 9.00
CA SER A 16 8.31 5.35 7.76
C SER A 16 6.82 5.60 7.51
N GLU A 17 6.38 6.85 7.60
CA GLU A 17 5.11 7.24 6.99
C GLU A 17 5.11 6.67 5.56
N GLY A 18 4.10 5.85 5.26
CA GLY A 18 3.83 5.50 3.87
C GLY A 18 3.71 6.82 3.12
N GLY A 19 4.39 6.95 1.98
CA GLY A 19 4.49 8.21 1.24
C GLY A 19 3.12 8.88 1.02
N HIS A 20 3.12 10.15 0.62
CA HIS A 20 1.88 10.89 0.41
C HIS A 20 0.89 10.15 -0.52
N HIS A 21 -0.34 9.98 -0.06
CA HIS A 21 -1.43 9.34 -0.81
C HIS A 21 -2.66 10.25 -0.78
N ASP A 22 -3.35 10.37 -1.92
CA ASP A 22 -4.55 11.20 -2.05
C ASP A 22 -5.80 10.51 -1.50
N SER A 23 -5.82 9.17 -1.57
CA SER A 23 -6.91 8.39 -0.99
C SER A 23 -6.40 7.07 -0.40
N ALA A 24 -7.13 6.58 0.60
CA ALA A 24 -6.91 5.28 1.22
C ALA A 24 -8.26 4.59 1.48
N GLU A 25 -8.34 3.31 1.17
CA GLU A 25 -9.49 2.45 1.37
C GLU A 25 -9.04 1.14 2.02
N LYS A 26 -9.79 0.66 3.02
CA LYS A 26 -9.57 -0.65 3.63
C LYS A 26 -10.12 -1.74 2.72
N VAL A 27 -9.29 -2.74 2.40
CA VAL A 27 -9.66 -3.92 1.61
C VAL A 27 -9.21 -5.20 2.31
N LYS A 28 -9.57 -6.36 1.77
CA LYS A 28 -9.14 -7.67 2.29
C LYS A 28 -8.33 -8.44 1.26
N ILE A 29 -7.20 -9.02 1.71
CA ILE A 29 -6.38 -9.95 0.92
C ILE A 29 -6.32 -11.29 1.67
N GLY A 30 -7.18 -12.23 1.28
CA GLY A 30 -7.44 -13.41 2.10
C GLY A 30 -8.00 -13.01 3.46
N ASP A 31 -7.38 -13.50 4.54
CA ASP A 31 -7.75 -13.17 5.92
C ASP A 31 -7.04 -11.92 6.47
N ASN A 32 -6.21 -11.25 5.65
CA ASN A 32 -5.47 -10.05 6.08
C ASN A 32 -6.27 -8.79 5.76
N GLU A 33 -6.21 -7.84 6.69
CA GLU A 33 -6.55 -6.46 6.40
C GLU A 33 -5.46 -5.83 5.55
N ALA A 34 -5.87 -5.04 4.55
CA ALA A 34 -4.97 -4.38 3.63
C ALA A 34 -5.43 -2.95 3.38
N ALA A 35 -4.49 -2.09 3.00
CA ALA A 35 -4.77 -0.72 2.57
C ALA A 35 -4.60 -0.62 1.05
N TYR A 36 -5.67 -0.26 0.35
CA TYR A 36 -5.60 0.24 -1.02
C TYR A 36 -5.40 1.74 -0.97
N THR A 37 -4.40 2.26 -1.68
CA THR A 37 -4.06 3.67 -1.70
C THR A 37 -3.90 4.16 -3.13
N THR A 38 -4.29 5.40 -3.38
CA THR A 38 -4.04 6.05 -4.67
C THR A 38 -3.29 7.37 -4.47
N MET A 39 -2.52 7.75 -5.48
CA MET A 39 -1.87 9.05 -5.57
C MET A 39 -1.91 9.49 -7.03
N ASN A 40 -2.49 10.65 -7.28
CA ASN A 40 -2.44 11.34 -8.56
C ASN A 40 -1.04 11.90 -8.76
N ARG A 41 -0.47 11.66 -9.92
CA ARG A 41 0.80 12.22 -10.32
C ARG A 41 0.57 13.48 -11.17
N PRO A 42 1.50 14.45 -11.17
CA PRO A 42 1.37 15.67 -11.96
C PRO A 42 1.24 15.45 -13.48
N ASP A 43 1.73 14.31 -13.99
CA ASP A 43 1.62 13.86 -15.38
C ASP A 43 0.24 13.22 -15.71
N GLY A 44 -0.66 13.16 -14.73
CA GLY A 44 -1.97 12.56 -14.84
C GLY A 44 -1.97 11.03 -14.73
N GLU A 45 -0.83 10.38 -14.44
CA GLU A 45 -0.80 8.98 -14.04
C GLU A 45 -1.34 8.79 -12.63
N MET A 46 -1.95 7.63 -12.37
CA MET A 46 -2.47 7.29 -11.05
C MET A 46 -1.63 6.15 -10.48
N HIS A 47 -0.86 6.47 -9.45
CA HIS A 47 -0.20 5.46 -8.65
C HIS A 47 -1.26 4.76 -7.79
N LYS A 48 -1.42 3.44 -7.96
CA LYS A 48 -2.34 2.60 -7.18
C LYS A 48 -1.52 1.54 -6.46
N ARG A 49 -1.78 1.32 -5.18
CA ARG A 49 -1.03 0.37 -4.35
C ARG A 49 -1.93 -0.35 -3.36
N ILE A 50 -1.74 -1.66 -3.19
CA ILE A 50 -2.27 -2.43 -2.07
C ILE A 50 -1.10 -2.85 -1.18
N SER A 51 -1.19 -2.59 0.12
CA SER A 51 -0.18 -3.01 1.10
C SER A 51 -0.83 -3.74 2.28
N TRP A 52 -0.18 -4.78 2.78
CA TRP A 52 -0.64 -5.55 3.95
C TRP A 52 0.53 -6.20 4.68
N ILE A 53 0.28 -6.61 5.92
CA ILE A 53 1.17 -7.50 6.68
C ILE A 53 0.59 -8.90 6.59
N LYS A 54 1.40 -9.90 6.24
CA LYS A 54 0.94 -11.29 6.16
C LYS A 54 0.79 -11.84 7.58
N ASN A 55 -0.43 -12.24 7.96
CA ASN A 55 -0.78 -12.79 9.27
C ASN A 55 0.20 -13.90 9.68
N GLY A 56 0.62 -13.87 10.95
CA GLY A 56 1.62 -14.80 11.49
C GLY A 56 3.06 -14.50 11.08
N THR A 57 3.30 -13.37 10.40
CA THR A 57 4.64 -12.89 10.05
C THR A 57 4.78 -11.40 10.40
N SER A 58 6.01 -10.90 10.44
CA SER A 58 6.30 -9.46 10.50
C SER A 58 6.64 -8.88 9.12
N LEU A 59 6.33 -9.60 8.04
CA LEU A 59 6.71 -9.21 6.68
C LEU A 59 5.60 -8.41 6.00
N GLY A 60 5.95 -7.20 5.57
CA GLY A 60 5.09 -6.34 4.77
C GLY A 60 5.16 -6.72 3.28
N TYR A 61 3.99 -6.77 2.65
CA TYR A 61 3.85 -7.00 1.22
C TYR A 61 3.16 -5.81 0.58
N SER A 62 3.51 -5.53 -0.67
CA SER A 62 2.72 -4.60 -1.47
C SER A 62 2.79 -4.89 -2.96
N VAL A 63 1.68 -4.61 -3.64
CA VAL A 63 1.56 -4.60 -5.11
C VAL A 63 1.20 -3.19 -5.53
N TRP A 64 1.85 -2.69 -6.57
CA TRP A 64 1.66 -1.31 -7.04
C TRP A 64 1.74 -1.22 -8.56
N THR A 65 1.12 -0.19 -9.12
CA THR A 65 1.14 0.11 -10.54
C THR A 65 1.03 1.61 -10.78
N PHE A 66 1.54 2.06 -11.92
CA PHE A 66 1.29 3.40 -12.48
C PHE A 66 0.34 3.36 -13.69
N SER A 67 0.02 2.16 -14.18
CA SER A 67 -0.86 2.01 -15.34
C SER A 67 -2.28 2.46 -15.01
N LYS A 68 -2.86 3.24 -15.93
CA LYS A 68 -4.26 3.65 -15.88
C LYS A 68 -5.19 2.47 -16.11
N ASP A 69 -4.79 1.52 -16.95
CA ASP A 69 -5.59 0.38 -17.40
C ASP A 69 -5.78 -0.69 -16.31
N ILE A 70 -4.86 -0.75 -15.35
CA ILE A 70 -4.92 -1.75 -14.28
C ILE A 70 -5.90 -1.29 -13.20
N THR A 71 -6.94 -2.08 -12.95
CA THR A 71 -7.97 -1.76 -11.97
C THR A 71 -7.55 -2.12 -10.54
N LYS A 72 -8.31 -1.64 -9.54
CA LYS A 72 -8.16 -2.06 -8.14
C LYS A 72 -8.35 -3.58 -8.01
N GLU A 73 -9.33 -4.14 -8.71
CA GLU A 73 -9.64 -5.56 -8.71
C GLU A 73 -8.48 -6.40 -9.25
N ASP A 74 -7.76 -5.91 -10.27
CA ASP A 74 -6.58 -6.60 -10.79
C ASP A 74 -5.43 -6.61 -9.77
N LEU A 75 -5.22 -5.50 -9.05
CA LEU A 75 -4.26 -5.48 -7.93
C LEU A 75 -4.66 -6.47 -6.84
N ILE A 76 -5.96 -6.56 -6.50
CA ILE A 76 -6.47 -7.51 -5.51
C ILE A 76 -6.17 -8.95 -5.96
N LYS A 77 -6.41 -9.32 -7.22
CA LYS A 77 -6.12 -10.66 -7.75
C LYS A 77 -4.63 -11.02 -7.64
N VAL A 78 -3.74 -10.08 -7.98
CA VAL A 78 -2.28 -10.28 -7.86
C VAL A 78 -1.88 -10.43 -6.38
N ALA A 79 -2.40 -9.56 -5.52
CA ALA A 79 -2.13 -9.62 -4.08
C ALA A 79 -2.63 -10.94 -3.46
N GLN A 80 -3.81 -11.43 -3.85
CA GLN A 80 -4.32 -12.74 -3.43
C GLN A 80 -3.45 -13.90 -3.90
N THR A 81 -2.86 -13.80 -5.09
CA THR A 81 -1.90 -14.80 -5.59
C THR A 81 -0.65 -14.80 -4.73
N LEU A 82 -0.06 -13.63 -4.44
CA LEU A 82 1.12 -13.50 -3.58
C LEU A 82 0.86 -14.00 -2.15
N GLN A 83 -0.34 -13.75 -1.61
CA GLN A 83 -0.71 -14.19 -0.27
C GLN A 83 -0.70 -15.73 -0.12
N LYS A 84 -0.97 -16.47 -1.20
CA LYS A 84 -0.99 -17.94 -1.21
C LYS A 84 0.38 -18.57 -1.33
N VAL A 85 1.40 -17.81 -1.75
CA VAL A 85 2.78 -18.30 -1.83
C VAL A 85 3.29 -18.52 -0.40
N LYS A 86 3.75 -19.73 -0.11
CA LYS A 86 4.28 -20.10 1.22
C LYS A 86 5.55 -19.35 1.53
#